data_AF-A0A957Z3R9-F1
#
_entry.id   AF-A0A957Z3R9-F1
#
_cell.length_a   1.000
_cell.length_b   1.000
_cell.length_c   1.000
_cell.angle_alpha   90.00
_cell.angle_beta   90.00
_cell.angle_gamma   90.00
#
_symmetry.space_group_name_H-M   'P 1'
#
loop_
_entity.id
_entity.type
_entity.pdbx_description
1 polymer ?
#
loop_
_entity_poly.entity_id
_entity_poly.type
_entity_poly.pdbx_seq_one_letter_code
_entity_poly.pdbx_strand_id
1 'polypeptide(L)'
;MTSKPSDRNNARDVTRRDAASPDDVVEVVIYVSDHCMVCDYADEVAATIRRDFPQVVVRLVDLATATEPIPESVFATPTYFLNGRLWSLGNPSPEQVERELTALAMTATSS
;
A
#
# COMPACT_ATOMS: atom_id res chain seq x y z
N MET A 1 -49.56 34.20 -4.06
CA MET A 1 -48.93 35.43 -3.53
C MET A 1 -48.29 35.01 -2.22
N THR A 2 -46.98 34.94 -2.00
CA THR A 2 -45.86 35.78 -2.45
C THR A 2 -44.57 34.93 -2.54
N SER A 3 -43.70 35.28 -3.49
CA SER A 3 -42.38 34.71 -3.70
C SER A 3 -41.28 35.43 -2.90
N LYS A 4 -40.18 34.70 -2.65
CA LYS A 4 -38.74 35.11 -2.53
C LYS A 4 -38.27 35.85 -1.25
N PRO A 5 -36.95 35.95 -1.01
CA PRO A 5 -35.79 35.06 -1.32
C PRO A 5 -34.82 34.91 -0.10
N SER A 6 -33.58 34.45 -0.36
CA SER A 6 -32.35 34.56 0.47
C SER A 6 -32.13 33.44 1.51
N ASP A 7 -30.96 32.81 1.65
CA ASP A 7 -29.59 33.28 1.39
C ASP A 7 -28.61 32.17 0.93
N ARG A 8 -27.62 32.65 0.17
CA ARG A 8 -26.32 32.02 -0.08
C ARG A 8 -25.61 31.74 1.25
N ASN A 9 -24.91 30.61 1.33
CA ASN A 9 -23.62 30.40 2.03
C ASN A 9 -23.22 28.94 1.75
N ASN A 10 -22.34 28.62 0.80
CA ASN A 10 -20.91 28.91 0.75
C ASN A 10 -20.19 28.77 2.11
N ALA A 11 -20.29 27.60 2.72
CA ALA A 11 -19.24 27.12 3.61
C ALA A 11 -18.37 26.15 2.80
N ARG A 12 -17.37 26.72 2.14
CA ARG A 12 -16.16 25.99 1.76
C ARG A 12 -15.57 25.51 3.09
N ASP A 13 -15.76 24.24 3.41
CA ASP A 13 -15.04 23.58 4.49
C ASP A 13 -13.60 23.34 4.02
N VAL A 14 -12.84 24.44 4.04
CA VAL A 14 -11.40 24.49 3.80
C VAL A 14 -10.70 24.04 5.08
N THR A 15 -10.81 22.77 5.45
CA THR A 15 -10.07 22.25 6.62
C THR A 15 -9.71 20.76 6.57
N ARG A 16 -9.76 20.10 5.41
CA ARG A 16 -9.21 18.73 5.25
C ARG A 16 -8.18 18.66 4.12
N ARG A 17 -7.07 19.36 4.30
CA ARG A 17 -5.78 19.00 3.71
C ARG A 17 -4.86 18.80 4.91
N ASP A 18 -3.93 17.86 4.85
CA ASP A 18 -2.93 17.52 5.89
C ASP A 18 -3.14 16.17 6.60
N ALA A 19 -3.87 15.25 5.98
CA ALA A 19 -3.49 13.84 6.03
C ALA A 19 -3.55 13.33 4.60
N ALA A 20 -2.43 12.85 4.07
CA ALA A 20 -2.43 12.06 2.85
C ALA A 20 -3.57 11.03 2.97
N SER A 21 -4.45 10.96 1.97
CA SER A 21 -5.46 9.91 1.98
C SER A 21 -4.71 8.57 2.02
N PRO A 22 -5.23 7.52 2.67
CA PRO A 22 -4.58 6.20 2.65
C PRO A 22 -4.31 5.67 1.23
N ASP A 23 -4.97 6.25 0.21
CA ASP A 23 -4.75 5.97 -1.21
C ASP A 23 -3.55 6.71 -1.84
N ASP A 24 -3.01 7.74 -1.18
CA ASP A 24 -1.90 8.57 -1.69
C ASP A 24 -0.52 7.97 -1.34
N VAL A 25 -0.47 7.02 -0.41
CA VAL A 25 0.75 6.33 0.00
C VAL A 25 0.81 4.97 -0.69
N VAL A 26 1.87 4.72 -1.46
CA VAL A 26 2.11 3.38 -2.02
C VAL A 26 2.66 2.49 -0.91
N GLU A 27 1.94 1.43 -0.57
CA GLU A 27 2.31 0.47 0.47
C GLU A 27 2.47 -0.94 -0.10
N VAL A 28 3.56 -1.59 0.26
CA VAL A 28 3.80 -3.02 0.05
C VAL A 28 3.78 -3.73 1.40
N VAL A 29 2.83 -4.66 1.58
CA VAL A 29 2.77 -5.55 2.75
C VAL A 29 3.20 -6.94 2.35
N ILE A 30 4.17 -7.51 3.07
CA ILE A 30 4.75 -8.81 2.79
C ILE A 30 4.45 -9.72 3.98
N TYR A 31 3.59 -10.71 3.78
CA TYR A 31 3.27 -11.72 4.77
C TYR A 31 4.28 -12.87 4.69
N VAL A 32 4.98 -13.13 5.78
CA VAL A 32 6.00 -14.18 5.94
C VAL A 32 5.66 -15.07 7.14
N SER A 33 6.36 -16.19 7.32
CA SER A 33 6.23 -17.00 8.55
C SER A 33 7.60 -17.48 9.01
N ASP A 34 7.77 -17.61 10.32
CA ASP A 34 8.91 -18.33 10.89
C ASP A 34 9.01 -19.75 10.29
N HIS A 35 10.25 -20.20 10.02
CA HIS A 35 10.61 -21.46 9.34
C HIS A 35 10.43 -21.49 7.80
N CYS A 36 10.23 -20.35 7.16
CA CYS A 36 10.21 -20.26 5.70
C CYS A 36 11.64 -20.10 5.13
N MET A 37 12.27 -21.21 4.74
CA MET A 37 13.58 -21.21 4.03
C MET A 37 13.57 -20.42 2.70
N VAL A 38 12.38 -20.08 2.17
CA VAL A 38 12.18 -19.32 0.92
C VAL A 38 11.98 -17.82 1.20
N CYS A 39 11.83 -17.43 2.47
CA CYS A 39 11.52 -16.06 2.87
C CYS A 39 12.78 -15.19 3.04
N ASP A 40 13.99 -15.77 3.04
CA ASP A 40 15.24 -15.00 2.95
C ASP A 40 15.23 -14.10 1.70
N TYR A 41 14.74 -14.61 0.58
CA TYR A 41 14.59 -13.80 -0.63
C TYR A 41 13.49 -12.74 -0.51
N ALA A 42 12.50 -12.93 0.38
CA ALA A 42 11.48 -11.92 0.62
C ALA A 42 12.05 -10.70 1.35
N ASP A 43 13.00 -10.90 2.27
CA ASP A 43 13.77 -9.83 2.90
C ASP A 43 14.61 -9.06 1.88
N GLU A 44 15.25 -9.76 0.94
CA GLU A 44 16.02 -9.15 -0.14
C GLU A 44 15.14 -8.30 -1.07
N VAL A 45 13.94 -8.80 -1.42
CA VAL A 45 12.94 -8.04 -2.18
C VAL A 45 12.51 -6.79 -1.40
N ALA A 46 12.24 -6.92 -0.10
CA ALA A 46 11.85 -5.80 0.74
C ALA A 46 12.94 -4.74 0.84
N ALA A 47 14.19 -5.16 1.01
CA ALA A 47 15.36 -4.28 1.02
C ALA A 47 15.55 -3.56 -0.32
N THR A 48 15.37 -4.28 -1.43
CA THR A 48 15.42 -3.73 -2.79
C THR A 48 14.36 -2.66 -3.00
N ILE A 49 13.10 -2.93 -2.61
CA ILE A 49 12.01 -1.95 -2.72
C ILE A 49 12.34 -0.70 -1.90
N ARG A 50 12.77 -0.85 -0.64
CA ARG A 50 13.13 0.30 0.21
C ARG A 50 14.27 1.14 -0.36
N ARG A 51 15.24 0.51 -1.01
CA ARG A 51 16.40 1.18 -1.61
C ARG A 51 16.01 1.94 -2.88
N ASP A 52 15.29 1.27 -3.79
CA ASP A 52 15.07 1.77 -5.15
C ASP A 52 13.80 2.63 -5.24
N PHE A 53 12.85 2.47 -4.31
CA PHE A 53 11.59 3.21 -4.22
C PHE A 53 11.38 3.78 -2.80
N PRO A 54 12.16 4.79 -2.38
CA PRO A 54 12.13 5.33 -1.01
C PRO A 54 10.79 5.95 -0.59
N GLN A 55 9.92 6.27 -1.56
CA GLN A 55 8.55 6.74 -1.34
C GLN A 55 7.54 5.62 -1.03
N VAL A 56 7.91 4.35 -1.21
CA VAL A 56 7.05 3.19 -0.94
C VAL A 56 7.22 2.74 0.51
N VAL A 57 6.12 2.63 1.24
CA VAL A 57 6.13 2.06 2.59
C VAL A 57 6.16 0.54 2.48
N VAL A 58 7.15 -0.11 3.11
CA VAL A 58 7.29 -1.58 3.08
C VAL A 58 7.15 -2.15 4.48
N ARG A 59 6.11 -2.97 4.68
CA ARG A 59 5.84 -3.71 5.92
C ARG A 59 6.09 -5.20 5.72
N LEU A 60 6.76 -5.82 6.69
CA LEU A 60 6.79 -7.27 6.84
C LEU A 60 5.88 -7.65 8.00
N VAL A 61 5.00 -8.62 7.76
CA VAL A 61 4.09 -9.16 8.75
C VAL A 61 4.40 -10.64 8.90
N ASP A 62 4.98 -10.99 10.04
CA ASP A 62 5.18 -12.40 10.39
C ASP A 62 3.88 -13.00 10.93
N LEU A 63 3.36 -13.99 10.22
CA LEU A 63 2.11 -14.69 10.55
C LEU A 63 2.18 -15.43 11.88
N ALA A 64 3.37 -15.79 12.37
CA ALA A 64 3.52 -16.47 13.66
C ALA A 64 3.30 -15.51 14.85
N THR A 65 3.54 -14.21 14.66
CA THR A 65 3.52 -13.19 15.72
C THR A 65 2.51 -12.06 15.47
N ALA A 66 1.86 -12.05 14.31
CA ALA A 66 0.86 -11.05 13.95
C ALA A 66 -0.30 -11.00 14.95
N THR A 67 -0.63 -9.79 15.40
CA THR A 67 -1.79 -9.50 16.24
C THR A 67 -2.94 -8.87 15.45
N GLU A 68 -2.66 -8.48 14.20
CA GLU A 68 -3.65 -7.93 13.27
C GLU A 68 -4.38 -9.03 12.50
N PRO A 69 -5.62 -8.77 12.02
CA PRO A 69 -6.34 -9.72 11.18
C PRO A 69 -5.58 -10.04 9.90
N ILE A 70 -5.38 -11.33 9.62
CA ILE A 70 -4.75 -11.81 8.39
C ILE A 70 -5.84 -12.00 7.32
N PRO A 71 -5.70 -11.41 6.11
CA PRO A 71 -6.65 -11.62 5.02
C PRO A 71 -6.75 -13.11 4.63
N GLU A 72 -7.96 -13.59 4.33
CA GLU A 72 -8.17 -15.00 3.92
C GLU A 72 -7.37 -15.40 2.67
N SER A 73 -7.01 -14.43 1.82
CA SER A 73 -6.16 -14.67 0.64
C SER A 73 -4.68 -14.90 0.97
N VAL A 74 -4.27 -14.75 2.23
CA VAL A 74 -2.93 -15.11 2.71
C VAL A 74 -2.96 -16.56 3.20
N PHE A 75 -2.86 -17.49 2.25
CA PHE A 75 -2.84 -18.95 2.53
C PHE A 75 -1.49 -19.60 2.21
N ALA A 76 -0.51 -18.82 1.77
CA ALA A 76 0.87 -19.25 1.49
C ALA A 76 1.85 -18.14 1.88
N THR A 77 3.10 -18.50 2.17
CA THR A 77 4.17 -17.54 2.42
C THR A 77 5.35 -17.74 1.45
N PRO A 78 6.00 -16.67 0.97
CA PRO A 78 5.61 -15.28 1.18
C PRO A 78 4.39 -14.88 0.33
N THR A 79 3.60 -13.91 0.80
CA THR A 79 2.50 -13.30 0.03
C THR A 79 2.62 -11.78 0.06
N TYR A 80 2.48 -11.14 -1.10
CA TYR A 80 2.67 -9.71 -1.29
C TYR A 80 1.36 -9.03 -1.59
N PHE A 81 1.12 -7.92 -0.90
CA PHE A 81 0.03 -7.00 -1.16
C PHE A 81 0.60 -5.65 -1.59
N LEU A 82 -0.06 -5.01 -2.55
CA LEU A 82 0.23 -3.65 -3.02
C LEU A 82 -1.05 -2.81 -2.84
N ASN A 83 -0.98 -1.77 -2.00
CA ASN A 83 -2.11 -0.93 -1.62
C ASN A 83 -3.34 -1.75 -1.19
N GLY A 84 -3.12 -2.73 -0.30
CA GLY A 84 -4.18 -3.60 0.21
C GLY A 84 -4.75 -4.62 -0.78
N ARG A 85 -4.20 -4.73 -1.99
CA ARG A 85 -4.61 -5.73 -3.00
C ARG A 85 -3.56 -6.82 -3.12
N LEU A 86 -4.00 -8.08 -3.21
CA LEU A 86 -3.11 -9.21 -3.48
C LEU A 86 -2.35 -8.95 -4.79
N TRP A 87 -1.02 -8.91 -4.69
CA TRP A 87 -0.12 -8.61 -5.79
C TRP A 87 0.66 -9.85 -6.26
N SER A 88 1.20 -10.65 -5.33
CA SER A 88 1.94 -11.87 -5.66
C SER A 88 1.76 -12.96 -4.61
N LEU A 89 1.59 -14.20 -5.07
CA LEU A 89 1.68 -15.41 -4.25
C LEU A 89 3.07 -16.01 -4.48
N GLY A 90 3.97 -15.83 -3.53
CA GLY A 90 5.40 -16.05 -3.69
C GLY A 90 6.17 -14.77 -4.06
N ASN A 91 7.49 -14.89 -4.12
CA ASN A 91 8.38 -13.77 -4.40
C ASN A 91 8.18 -13.26 -5.85
N PRO A 92 7.90 -11.95 -6.04
CA PRO A 92 7.85 -11.37 -7.37
C PRO A 92 9.24 -11.32 -8.00
N SER A 93 9.32 -11.32 -9.33
CA SER A 93 10.59 -11.08 -10.01
C SER A 93 11.01 -9.60 -9.89
N PRO A 94 12.31 -9.27 -10.00
CA PRO A 94 12.76 -7.88 -10.02
C PRO A 94 12.06 -7.01 -11.08
N GLU A 95 11.81 -7.58 -12.26
CA GLU A 95 11.10 -6.90 -13.36
C GLU A 95 9.63 -6.59 -13.01
N GLN A 96 8.98 -7.50 -12.27
CA GLN A 96 7.62 -7.25 -11.76
C GLN A 96 7.62 -6.12 -10.73
N VAL A 97 8.60 -6.10 -9.81
CA VAL A 97 8.74 -5.03 -8.82
C VAL A 97 8.92 -3.68 -9.51
N GLU A 98 9.88 -3.59 -10.44
CA GLU A 98 10.21 -2.35 -11.12
C GLU A 98 9.01 -1.79 -11.91
N ARG A 99 8.34 -2.66 -12.69
CA ARG A 99 7.20 -2.26 -13.53
C ARG A 99 6.05 -1.67 -12.71
N GLU A 100 5.64 -2.36 -11.65
CA GLU A 100 4.44 -1.99 -10.89
C GLU A 100 4.68 -0.76 -10.01
N LEU A 101 5.84 -0.67 -9.34
CA LEU A 101 6.14 0.44 -8.45
C LEU A 101 6.49 1.73 -9.21
N THR A 102 7.12 1.62 -10.38
CA THR A 102 7.36 2.79 -11.25
C THR A 102 6.04 3.39 -11.74
N ALA A 103 5.09 2.54 -12.16
CA ALA A 103 3.78 2.98 -12.64
C ALA A 103 3.03 3.78 -11.54
N LEU A 104 3.08 3.32 -10.30
CA LEU A 104 2.43 3.99 -9.17
C LEU A 104 3.13 5.29 -8.74
N ALA A 105 4.47 5.30 -8.74
CA ALA A 105 5.25 6.49 -8.40
C ALA A 105 4.99 7.66 -9.38
N MET A 106 4.77 7.36 -10.65
CA MET A 106 4.40 8.38 -11.65
C MET A 106 3.00 8.96 -11.41
N THR A 107 2.05 8.15 -10.94
CA THR A 107 0.68 8.61 -10.67
C THR A 107 0.56 9.44 -9.40
N ALA A 108 1.33 9.13 -8.35
CA ALA A 108 1.31 9.86 -7.09
C ALA A 108 1.90 11.29 -7.16
N THR A 109 2.67 11.59 -8.22
CA THR A 109 3.37 12.89 -8.38
C THR A 109 2.56 13.93 -9.18
N SER A 110 1.35 13.58 -9.63
CA SER A 110 0.53 14.44 -10.52
C SER A 110 -0.66 15.14 -9.86
N SER A 111 -0.70 15.27 -8.53
CA SER A 111 -1.80 15.92 -7.79
C SER A 111 -1.40 17.19 -7.07
#